data_AF-A0A6N7Y2I7-F1
#
_entry.id   AF-A0A6N7Y2I7-F1
#
_cell.length_a   1.000
_cell.length_b   1.000
_cell.length_c   1.000
_cell.angle_alpha   90.00
_cell.angle_beta   90.00
_cell.angle_gamma   90.00
#
_symmetry.space_group_name_H-M   'P 1'
#
loop_
_entity.id
_entity.type
_entity.pdbx_description
1 polymer ?
#
loop_
_entity_poly.entity_id
_entity_poly.type
_entity_poly.pdbx_seq_one_letter_code
_entity_poly.pdbx_strand_id
1 'polypeptide(L)'
;MNLSLNELTKMATQEVNFDETFFSNIEECIKYNSIGTLNWAIHTLTIIRERIDVEQKENKLFRWIADINENESLVRVLPTNVVYIRNIKLGSLTPFVAEHNSVYVYNEKTGRIEEVFE
;
A
#
# COMPACT_ATOMS: atom_id res chain seq x y z
N MET A 1 -28.44 1.80 -9.26
CA MET A 1 -28.19 1.43 -10.66
C MET A 1 -27.12 0.37 -10.62
N ASN A 2 -27.38 -0.82 -11.16
CA ASN A 2 -26.44 -1.94 -11.03
C ASN A 2 -25.34 -1.79 -12.07
N LEU A 3 -24.10 -1.98 -11.63
CA LEU A 3 -22.93 -1.89 -12.49
C LEU A 3 -22.81 -3.14 -13.37
N SER A 4 -22.35 -2.97 -14.60
CA SER A 4 -22.01 -4.08 -15.48
C SER A 4 -20.75 -4.81 -15.01
N LEU A 5 -20.57 -6.06 -15.45
CA LEU A 5 -19.36 -6.85 -15.15
C LEU A 5 -18.08 -6.14 -15.59
N ASN A 6 -18.13 -5.40 -16.71
CA ASN A 6 -16.99 -4.63 -17.22
C ASN A 6 -16.65 -3.44 -16.33
N GLU A 7 -17.66 -2.71 -15.84
CA GLU A 7 -17.47 -1.60 -14.90
C GLU A 7 -16.88 -2.09 -13.58
N LEU A 8 -17.41 -3.19 -13.03
CA LEU A 8 -16.89 -3.80 -11.81
C LEU A 8 -15.44 -4.30 -11.99
N THR A 9 -15.11 -4.90 -13.15
CA THR A 9 -13.73 -5.32 -13.44
C THR A 9 -12.78 -4.13 -13.54
N LYS A 10 -13.24 -3.03 -14.15
CA LYS A 10 -12.46 -1.78 -14.23
C LYS A 10 -12.19 -1.21 -12.84
N MET A 11 -13.21 -1.17 -11.97
CA MET A 11 -13.06 -0.71 -10.58
C MET A 11 -12.07 -1.61 -9.81
N ALA A 12 -12.22 -2.93 -9.90
CA ALA A 12 -11.31 -3.90 -9.29
C ALA A 12 -9.84 -3.72 -9.73
N THR A 13 -9.62 -3.28 -10.97
CA THR A 13 -8.28 -3.09 -11.53
C THR A 13 -7.68 -1.70 -11.24
N GLN A 14 -8.50 -0.65 -11.20
CA GLN A 14 -8.03 0.74 -11.28
C GLN A 14 -8.29 1.58 -10.02
N GLU A 15 -9.26 1.23 -9.18
CA GLU A 15 -9.64 2.07 -8.03
C GLU A 15 -8.89 1.71 -6.76
N VAL A 16 -8.50 2.71 -5.98
CA VAL A 16 -7.65 2.55 -4.78
C VAL A 16 -8.43 2.03 -3.57
N ASN A 17 -9.74 2.29 -3.49
CA ASN A 17 -10.59 1.89 -2.37
C ASN A 17 -11.88 1.22 -2.87
N PHE A 18 -12.35 0.20 -2.16
CA PHE A 18 -13.61 -0.49 -2.44
C PHE A 18 -14.61 -0.20 -1.30
N ASP A 19 -15.82 0.19 -1.65
CA ASP A 19 -16.90 0.47 -0.69
C ASP A 19 -17.93 -0.67 -0.62
N GLU A 20 -18.87 -0.61 0.32
CA GLU A 20 -19.94 -1.62 0.46
C GLU A 20 -20.80 -1.74 -0.80
N THR A 21 -20.94 -0.65 -1.56
CA THR A 21 -21.68 -0.61 -2.83
C THR A 21 -21.05 -1.55 -3.85
N PHE A 22 -19.72 -1.52 -3.99
CA PHE A 22 -18.99 -2.38 -4.91
C PHE A 22 -19.23 -3.87 -4.59
N PHE A 23 -19.12 -4.27 -3.32
CA PHE A 23 -19.34 -5.66 -2.91
C PHE A 23 -20.80 -6.10 -3.08
N SER A 24 -21.75 -5.22 -2.80
CA SER A 24 -23.18 -5.48 -3.02
C SER A 24 -23.50 -5.77 -4.49
N ASN A 25 -22.83 -5.08 -5.42
CA ASN A 25 -22.98 -5.36 -6.86
C ASN A 25 -22.39 -6.73 -7.26
N ILE A 26 -21.25 -7.14 -6.66
CA ILE A 26 -20.71 -8.50 -6.88
C ILE A 26 -21.69 -9.55 -6.37
N GLU A 27 -22.25 -9.36 -5.17
CA GLU A 27 -23.25 -10.26 -4.57
C GLU A 27 -24.49 -10.38 -5.45
N GLU A 28 -24.97 -9.28 -6.02
CA GLU A 28 -26.10 -9.30 -6.95
C GLU A 28 -25.78 -10.06 -8.24
N CYS A 29 -24.57 -9.90 -8.79
CA CYS A 29 -24.15 -10.64 -9.97
C CYS A 29 -24.08 -12.16 -9.70
N ILE A 30 -23.48 -12.60 -8.59
CA ILE A 30 -23.35 -14.04 -8.32
C ILE A 30 -24.69 -14.73 -8.04
N LYS A 31 -25.75 -14.00 -7.64
CA LYS A 31 -27.10 -14.54 -7.48
C LYS A 31 -27.69 -15.09 -8.79
N TYR A 32 -27.22 -14.64 -9.95
CA TYR A 32 -27.62 -15.23 -11.24
C TYR A 32 -27.14 -16.67 -11.43
N ASN A 33 -26.22 -17.16 -10.59
CA ASN A 33 -25.73 -18.54 -10.50
C ASN A 33 -25.34 -19.19 -11.85
N SER A 34 -24.90 -18.36 -12.81
CA SER A 34 -24.39 -18.82 -14.10
C SER A 34 -22.89 -19.12 -13.99
N ILE A 35 -22.41 -20.15 -14.71
CA ILE A 35 -20.99 -20.49 -14.75
C ILE A 35 -20.13 -19.28 -15.17
N GLY A 36 -20.63 -18.49 -16.13
CA GLY A 36 -19.95 -17.27 -16.58
C GLY A 36 -19.80 -16.23 -15.46
N THR A 37 -20.86 -15.99 -14.70
CA THR A 37 -20.84 -15.02 -13.61
C THR A 37 -20.02 -15.49 -12.40
N LEU A 38 -20.01 -16.80 -12.12
CA LEU A 38 -19.17 -17.37 -11.07
C LEU A 38 -17.67 -17.30 -11.44
N ASN A 39 -17.31 -17.67 -12.67
CA ASN A 39 -15.92 -17.55 -13.15
C ASN A 39 -15.46 -16.08 -13.17
N TRP A 40 -16.34 -15.16 -13.58
CA TRP A 40 -16.07 -13.73 -13.51
C TRP A 40 -15.83 -13.26 -12.07
N ALA A 41 -16.66 -13.68 -11.10
CA ALA A 41 -16.51 -13.28 -9.71
C ALA A 41 -15.19 -13.81 -9.12
N ILE A 42 -14.81 -15.05 -9.43
CA ILE A 42 -13.51 -15.62 -9.04
C ILE A 42 -12.36 -14.77 -9.57
N HIS A 43 -12.40 -14.40 -10.86
CA HIS A 43 -11.36 -13.57 -11.47
C HIS A 43 -11.27 -12.18 -10.81
N THR A 44 -12.41 -11.50 -10.64
CA THR A 44 -12.47 -10.17 -10.03
C THR A 44 -11.98 -10.17 -8.57
N LEU A 45 -12.41 -11.15 -7.76
CA LEU A 45 -11.95 -11.30 -6.38
C LEU A 45 -10.47 -11.68 -6.29
N THR A 46 -9.95 -12.44 -7.27
CA THR A 46 -8.51 -12.77 -7.35
C THR A 46 -7.67 -11.51 -7.55
N ILE A 47 -8.08 -10.62 -8.46
CA ILE A 47 -7.42 -9.32 -8.68
C ILE A 47 -7.40 -8.50 -7.39
N ILE A 48 -8.54 -8.40 -6.70
CA ILE A 48 -8.64 -7.63 -5.45
C ILE A 48 -7.69 -8.20 -4.38
N ARG A 49 -7.67 -9.53 -4.21
CA ARG A 49 -6.76 -10.19 -3.28
C ARG A 49 -5.30 -9.89 -3.62
N GLU A 50 -4.91 -10.01 -4.88
CA GLU A 50 -3.53 -9.74 -5.31
C GLU A 50 -3.13 -8.28 -5.06
N ARG A 51 -4.06 -7.34 -5.22
CA ARG A 51 -3.81 -5.92 -4.92
C ARG A 51 -3.60 -5.69 -3.42
N ILE A 52 -4.42 -6.31 -2.57
CA ILE A 52 -4.23 -6.28 -1.11
C ILE A 52 -2.88 -6.92 -0.75
N ASP A 53 -2.55 -8.08 -1.33
CA ASP A 53 -1.30 -8.79 -1.04
C ASP A 53 -0.06 -8.02 -1.51
N VAL A 54 -0.15 -7.25 -2.60
CA VAL A 54 0.93 -6.35 -3.06
C VAL A 54 1.12 -5.18 -2.09
N GLU A 55 0.05 -4.63 -1.53
CA GLU A 55 0.14 -3.64 -0.45
C GLU A 55 0.72 -4.25 0.84
N GLN A 56 0.45 -5.52 1.10
CA GLN A 56 0.98 -6.27 2.25
C GLN A 56 2.37 -6.87 2.05
N LYS A 57 2.94 -6.82 0.83
CA LYS A 57 4.32 -7.30 0.59
C LYS A 57 5.28 -6.38 1.31
N GLU A 58 5.71 -6.81 2.50
CA GLU A 58 6.72 -6.13 3.28
C GLU A 58 7.91 -5.76 2.39
N ASN A 59 8.18 -4.46 2.31
CA ASN A 59 9.28 -3.97 1.53
C ASN A 59 10.60 -4.48 2.14
N LYS A 60 11.41 -5.16 1.32
CA LYS A 60 12.67 -5.78 1.77
C LYS A 60 13.79 -4.78 2.06
N LEU A 61 13.64 -3.53 1.61
CA LEU A 61 14.66 -2.49 1.72
C LEU A 61 14.36 -1.52 2.86
N PHE A 62 13.08 -1.19 3.10
CA PHE A 62 12.71 -0.21 4.11
C PHE A 62 11.38 -0.52 4.79
N ARG A 63 11.16 0.06 5.97
CA ARG A 63 9.92 -0.01 6.74
C ARG A 63 9.39 1.39 7.01
N TRP A 64 8.08 1.56 6.87
CA TRP A 64 7.40 2.79 7.25
C TRP A 64 7.52 3.07 8.76
N ILE A 65 7.68 4.33 9.12
CA ILE A 65 7.72 4.84 10.50
C ILE A 65 6.53 5.77 10.75
N ALA A 66 6.37 6.78 9.91
CA ALA A 66 5.33 7.81 10.05
C ALA A 66 5.09 8.54 8.73
N ASP A 67 3.89 9.05 8.52
CA ASP A 67 3.59 9.96 7.41
C ASP A 67 3.95 11.40 7.79
N ILE A 68 4.58 12.12 6.85
CA ILE A 68 4.88 13.55 6.98
C ILE A 68 3.75 14.36 6.34
N ASN A 69 3.32 13.94 5.15
CA ASN A 69 2.21 14.49 4.38
C ASN A 69 1.69 13.43 3.38
N GLU A 70 0.78 13.80 2.48
CA GLU A 70 0.20 12.84 1.52
C GLU A 70 1.19 12.28 0.49
N ASN A 71 2.39 12.85 0.38
CA ASN A 71 3.40 12.47 -0.60
C ASN A 71 4.69 11.95 0.05
N GLU A 72 4.90 12.21 1.33
CA GLU A 72 6.18 11.98 2.01
C GLU A 72 5.98 11.23 3.32
N SER A 73 6.83 10.24 3.55
CA SER A 73 6.83 9.41 4.76
C SER A 73 8.25 9.22 5.26
N LEU A 74 8.40 9.11 6.58
CA LEU A 74 9.60 8.60 7.20
C LEU A 74 9.63 7.09 7.08
N VAL A 75 10.75 6.58 6.60
CA VAL A 75 11.03 5.15 6.52
C VAL A 75 12.41 4.88 7.12
N ARG A 76 12.60 3.71 7.72
CA ARG A 76 13.95 3.22 8.01
C ARG A 76 14.39 2.25 6.94
N VAL A 77 15.66 2.31 6.57
CA VAL A 77 16.28 1.31 5.70
C VAL A 77 16.70 0.11 6.56
N LEU A 78 16.25 -1.10 6.21
CA LEU A 78 16.35 -2.29 7.06
C LEU A 78 17.79 -2.70 7.41
N PRO A 79 18.77 -2.67 6.49
CA PRO A 79 20.16 -3.03 6.82
C PRO A 79 20.83 -2.10 7.82
N THR A 80 20.49 -0.81 7.84
CA THR A 80 21.21 0.22 8.61
C THR A 80 20.39 0.85 9.72
N ASN A 81 19.07 0.66 9.70
CA ASN A 81 18.07 1.39 10.47
C ASN A 81 18.10 2.92 10.28
N VAL A 82 18.88 3.44 9.32
CA VAL A 82 18.94 4.88 9.04
C VAL A 82 17.59 5.35 8.49
N VAL A 83 17.16 6.52 8.95
CA VAL A 83 15.90 7.16 8.59
C VAL A 83 16.06 7.96 7.30
N TYR A 84 15.10 7.79 6.41
CA TYR A 84 14.99 8.47 5.14
C TYR A 84 13.59 9.07 5.00
N ILE A 85 13.51 10.18 4.25
CA ILE A 85 12.26 10.69 3.71
C ILE A 85 12.02 9.98 2.38
N ARG A 86 10.93 9.23 2.29
CA ARG A 86 10.44 8.62 1.05
C ARG A 86 9.39 9.51 0.42
N ASN A 87 9.66 10.00 -0.79
CA ASN A 87 8.65 10.67 -1.60
C ASN A 87 7.98 9.66 -2.54
N ILE A 88 6.68 9.43 -2.36
CA ILE A 88 5.90 8.41 -3.08
C ILE A 88 5.70 8.82 -4.54
N LYS A 89 5.45 10.11 -4.80
CA LYS A 89 5.23 10.63 -6.15
C LYS A 89 6.49 10.57 -7.02
N LEU A 90 7.63 10.92 -6.44
CA LEU A 90 8.92 10.95 -7.13
C LEU A 90 9.66 9.61 -7.09
N GLY A 91 9.22 8.68 -6.24
CA GLY A 91 9.91 7.41 -6.01
C GLY A 91 11.30 7.57 -5.39
N SER A 92 11.59 8.70 -4.75
CA SER A 92 12.91 9.03 -4.20
C SER A 92 13.01 8.73 -2.70
N LEU A 93 14.24 8.48 -2.25
CA LEU A 93 14.63 8.32 -0.85
C LEU A 93 15.76 9.29 -0.55
N THR A 94 15.48 10.26 0.30
CA THR A 94 16.48 11.25 0.72
C THR A 94 16.85 10.98 2.18
N PRO A 95 18.14 10.93 2.55
CA PRO A 95 18.55 10.81 3.93
C PRO A 95 17.85 11.86 4.80
N PHE A 96 17.30 11.46 5.93
CA PHE A 96 16.88 12.41 6.95
C PHE A 96 18.15 12.89 7.65
N VAL A 97 18.74 13.99 7.18
CA VAL A 97 20.02 14.52 7.67
C VAL A 97 19.82 15.77 8.51
N ALA A 98 20.59 15.87 9.60
CA ALA A 98 20.86 17.14 10.26
C ALA A 98 22.07 17.81 9.61
N GLU A 99 22.16 19.12 9.79
CA GLU A 99 23.19 20.00 9.22
C GLU A 99 24.66 19.62 9.59
N HIS A 100 24.89 18.60 10.42
CA HIS A 100 26.19 18.25 11.01
C HIS A 100 26.51 16.74 10.97
N ASN A 101 26.80 16.15 9.80
CA ASN A 101 27.38 14.79 9.63
C ASN A 101 26.76 13.64 10.45
N SER A 102 25.62 13.87 11.09
CA SER A 102 24.96 12.94 11.99
C SER A 102 23.88 12.20 11.21
N VAL A 103 23.72 10.92 11.54
CA VAL A 103 22.71 10.06 10.95
C VAL A 103 21.64 9.79 11.98
N TYR A 104 20.39 9.88 11.56
CA TYR A 104 19.27 9.50 12.39
C TYR A 104 18.92 8.03 12.13
N VAL A 105 18.84 7.24 13.19
CA VAL A 105 18.46 5.82 13.12
C VAL A 105 17.16 5.58 13.88
N TYR A 106 16.34 4.64 13.42
CA TYR A 106 15.15 4.21 14.13
C TYR A 106 15.49 3.04 15.07
N ASN A 107 15.34 3.28 16.36
CA ASN A 107 15.52 2.26 17.39
C ASN A 107 14.20 1.53 17.63
N GLU A 108 14.09 0.29 17.14
CA GLU A 108 12.88 -0.52 17.28
C GLU A 108 12.51 -0.84 18.73
N LYS A 109 13.50 -0.94 19.62
CA LYS A 109 13.27 -1.31 21.02
C LYS A 109 12.59 -0.17 21.77
N THR A 110 12.96 1.06 21.45
CA THR A 110 12.43 2.26 22.09
C THR A 110 11.28 2.89 21.30
N GLY A 111 11.15 2.54 20.01
CA GLY A 111 10.20 3.15 19.08
C GLY A 111 10.54 4.59 18.71
N ARG A 112 11.80 5.02 18.89
CA ARG A 112 12.25 6.41 18.74
C ARG A 112 13.31 6.56 17.64
N ILE A 113 13.38 7.76 17.09
CA ILE A 113 14.48 8.19 16.22
C ILE A 113 15.59 8.76 17.11
N GLU A 114 16.81 8.28 16.90
CA GLU A 114 17.99 8.62 17.70
C GLU A 114 19.08 9.16 16.77
N GLU A 115 19.74 10.25 17.18
CA GLU A 115 20.89 10.81 16.46
C GLU A 115 22.15 10.01 16.81
N VAL A 116 22.88 9.60 15.79
CA VAL A 116 24.17 8.89 15.92
C VAL A 116 25.23 9.73 15.22
N PHE A 117 26.29 10.02 15.95
CA PHE A 117 27.48 10.68 15.41
C PHE A 117 28.41 9.61 14.83
N GLU A 118 28.79 9.76 13.56
CA GLU A 118 29.92 9.03 12.97
C GLU A 118 31.26 9.71 13.27
#